data_AF-L5N0Y2-F1
#
_entry.id   AF-L5N0Y2-F1
#
_cell.length_a   1.000
_cell.length_b   1.000
_cell.length_c   1.000
_cell.angle_alpha   90.00
_cell.angle_beta   90.00
_cell.angle_gamma   90.00
#
_symmetry.space_group_name_H-M   'P 1'
#
loop_
_entity.id
_entity.type
_entity.pdbx_description
1 polymer ?
#
loop_
_entity_poly.entity_id
_entity_poly.type
_entity_poly.pdbx_seq_one_letter_code
_entity_poly.pdbx_strand_id
1 'polypeptide(L)'
;MDLEQFAMYGNALGGGIVILCLIVMTVVMKQMGRDERSLLIQRKVYSFMFYVISALLLISIIFGLGDATSGLVYQRLTTVMFAISTALGTIYLIVLKIRY
;
A
#
# COMPACT_ATOMS: atom_id res chain seq x y z
N MET A 1 9.83 10.43 21.90
CA MET A 1 10.15 9.71 20.66
C MET A 1 9.35 10.39 19.57
N ASP A 2 9.97 11.38 18.92
CA ASP A 2 9.23 12.40 18.16
C ASP A 2 8.71 11.89 16.82
N LEU A 3 7.50 12.34 16.48
CA LEU A 3 6.78 12.07 15.24
C LEU A 3 7.67 12.23 13.99
N GLU A 4 8.63 13.14 14.05
CA GLU A 4 9.61 13.42 12.99
C GLU A 4 10.58 12.27 12.73
N GLN A 5 11.06 11.57 13.78
CA GLN A 5 11.92 10.40 13.62
C GLN A 5 11.12 9.24 12.99
N PHE A 6 9.89 9.01 13.45
CA PHE A 6 9.00 7.99 12.87
C PHE A 6 8.73 8.24 11.38
N ALA A 7 8.51 9.51 11.03
CA ALA A 7 8.29 9.93 9.64
C ALA A 7 9.56 9.76 8.77
N MET A 8 10.75 10.02 9.31
CA MET A 8 12.01 9.93 8.56
C MET A 8 12.38 8.48 8.21
N TYR A 9 12.24 7.56 9.18
CA TYR A 9 12.39 6.12 8.93
C TYR A 9 11.24 5.58 8.05
N GLY A 10 10.02 6.09 8.23
CA GLY A 10 8.84 5.68 7.46
C GLY A 10 8.96 5.91 5.95
N ASN A 11 9.68 6.94 5.49
CA ASN A 11 9.84 7.20 4.06
C ASN A 11 10.85 6.28 3.38
N ALA A 12 12.02 6.09 3.99
CA ALA A 12 13.05 5.20 3.46
C ALA A 12 12.62 3.72 3.53
N LEU A 13 12.04 3.30 4.66
CA LEU A 13 11.52 1.95 4.84
C LEU A 13 10.24 1.72 4.02
N GLY A 14 9.32 2.69 4.01
CA GLY A 14 8.07 2.59 3.25
C GLY A 14 8.32 2.49 1.74
N GLY A 15 9.21 3.32 1.19
CA GLY A 15 9.62 3.21 -0.21
C GLY A 15 10.25 1.85 -0.54
N GLY A 16 11.13 1.35 0.32
CA GLY A 16 11.73 0.01 0.16
C GLY A 16 10.70 -1.12 0.18
N ILE A 17 9.73 -1.06 1.11
CA ILE A 17 8.63 -2.03 1.21
C ILE A 17 7.77 -2.01 -0.05
N VAL A 18 7.45 -0.84 -0.58
CA VAL A 18 6.67 -0.70 -1.82
C VAL A 18 7.40 -1.36 -2.98
N ILE A 19 8.70 -1.10 -3.15
CA ILE A 19 9.50 -1.69 -4.23
C ILE A 19 9.52 -3.22 -4.10
N LEU A 20 9.75 -3.75 -2.89
CA LEU A 20 9.71 -5.18 -2.63
C LEU A 20 8.34 -5.78 -2.99
N CYS A 21 7.25 -5.13 -2.58
CA CYS A 21 5.90 -5.56 -2.87
C CYS A 21 5.61 -5.56 -4.38
N LEU A 22 6.04 -4.54 -5.12
CA LEU A 22 5.88 -4.47 -6.57
C LEU A 22 6.65 -5.59 -7.29
N ILE A 23 7.85 -5.94 -6.81
CA ILE A 23 8.61 -7.07 -7.33
C ILE A 23 7.82 -8.38 -7.11
N VAL A 24 7.32 -8.61 -5.90
CA VAL A 24 6.52 -9.81 -5.57
C VAL A 24 5.24 -9.87 -6.41
N MET A 25 4.50 -8.77 -6.51
CA MET A 25 3.30 -8.68 -7.35
C MET A 25 3.62 -9.00 -8.80
N THR A 26 4.70 -8.44 -9.35
CA THR A 26 5.12 -8.69 -10.74
C THR A 26 5.46 -10.16 -10.97
N VAL A 27 6.20 -10.78 -10.04
CA VAL A 27 6.54 -12.21 -10.12
C VAL A 27 5.29 -13.07 -10.05
N VAL A 28 4.38 -12.80 -9.11
CA VAL A 28 3.12 -13.55 -8.97
C VAL A 28 2.23 -13.38 -10.21
N MET A 29 2.10 -12.16 -10.73
CA MET A 29 1.33 -11.89 -11.95
C MET A 29 1.93 -12.60 -13.17
N LYS A 30 3.26 -12.63 -13.30
CA LYS A 30 3.93 -13.37 -14.38
C LYS A 30 3.67 -14.88 -14.30
N GLN A 31 3.59 -15.44 -13.08
CA GLN A 31 3.28 -16.85 -12.88
C GLN A 31 1.81 -17.21 -13.17
N MET A 32 0.86 -16.28 -13.00
CA MET A 32 -0.56 -16.53 -13.25
C MET A 32 -0.95 -16.47 -14.74
N GLY A 33 -0.08 -16.00 -15.64
CA GLY A 33 -0.39 -15.88 -17.06
C GLY A 33 -1.44 -14.81 -17.40
N ARG A 34 -1.92 -14.82 -18.65
CA ARG A 34 -2.86 -13.83 -19.21
C ARG A 34 -4.28 -14.39 -19.38
N ASP A 35 -4.75 -15.12 -18.37
CA ASP A 35 -6.09 -15.70 -18.38
C ASP A 35 -7.14 -14.74 -17.78
N GLU A 36 -8.41 -14.89 -18.16
CA GLU A 36 -9.51 -14.08 -17.59
C GLU A 36 -9.56 -14.15 -16.06
N ARG A 37 -9.15 -15.28 -15.48
CA ARG A 37 -9.04 -15.48 -14.02
C ARG A 37 -7.97 -14.59 -13.39
N SER A 38 -6.81 -14.44 -14.03
CA SER A 38 -5.73 -13.59 -13.50
C SER A 38 -6.13 -12.11 -13.56
N LEU A 39 -6.86 -11.69 -14.60
CA LEU A 39 -7.48 -10.36 -14.71
C LEU A 39 -8.49 -10.08 -13.59
N LEU A 40 -9.34 -11.05 -13.26
CA LEU A 40 -10.30 -10.92 -12.15
C LEU A 40 -9.60 -10.80 -10.79
N ILE A 41 -8.56 -11.61 -10.56
CA ILE A 41 -7.75 -11.53 -9.34
C ILE A 41 -7.07 -10.16 -9.23
N GLN A 42 -6.46 -9.68 -10.31
CA GLN A 42 -5.83 -8.36 -10.35
C GLN A 42 -6.82 -7.25 -10.01
N ARG A 43 -8.01 -7.24 -10.64
CA ARG A 43 -9.06 -6.24 -10.35
C ARG A 43 -9.48 -6.25 -8.88
N LYS A 44 -9.64 -7.44 -8.28
CA LYS A 44 -9.97 -7.57 -6.86
C LYS A 44 -8.87 -6.99 -5.97
N VAL A 45 -7.60 -7.27 -6.28
CA VAL A 45 -6.45 -6.74 -5.53
C VAL A 45 -6.35 -5.22 -5.65
N TYR A 46 -6.46 -4.66 -6.85
CA TYR A 46 -6.45 -3.21 -7.04
C TYR A 46 -7.61 -2.51 -6.34
N SER A 47 -8.82 -3.09 -6.43
CA SER A 47 -10.00 -2.55 -5.73
C SER A 47 -9.79 -2.55 -4.22
N PHE A 48 -9.26 -3.64 -3.67
CA PHE A 48 -8.93 -3.74 -2.26
C PHE A 48 -7.88 -2.71 -1.82
N MET A 49 -6.78 -2.57 -2.55
CA MET A 49 -5.75 -1.56 -2.27
C MET A 49 -6.32 -0.14 -2.30
N PHE A 50 -7.20 0.15 -3.27
CA PHE A 50 -7.86 1.44 -3.38
C PHE A 50 -8.73 1.71 -2.14
N TYR A 51 -9.58 0.76 -1.73
CA TYR A 51 -10.41 0.91 -0.53
C TYR A 51 -9.57 1.14 0.74
N VAL A 52 -8.44 0.43 0.89
CA VAL A 52 -7.53 0.60 2.03
C VAL A 52 -6.92 2.00 2.03
N ILE A 53 -6.43 2.50 0.89
CA ILE A 53 -5.87 3.86 0.79
C ILE A 53 -6.95 4.90 1.07
N SER A 54 -8.13 4.76 0.46
CA SER A 54 -9.24 5.70 0.67
C SER A 54 -9.65 5.76 2.14
N ALA A 55 -9.72 4.62 2.84
CA ALA A 55 -10.00 4.58 4.27
C ALA A 55 -8.92 5.30 5.09
N LEU A 56 -7.63 5.06 4.80
CA LEU A 56 -6.51 5.71 5.48
C LEU A 56 -6.49 7.24 5.23
N LEU A 57 -6.81 7.67 4.02
CA LEU A 57 -6.94 9.11 3.69
C LEU A 57 -8.12 9.75 4.41
N LEU A 58 -9.28 9.07 4.48
CA LEU A 58 -10.44 9.54 5.25
C LEU A 58 -10.10 9.71 6.73
N ILE A 59 -9.41 8.73 7.32
CA ILE A 59 -8.91 8.83 8.70
C ILE A 59 -7.98 10.04 8.83
N SER A 60 -7.05 10.22 7.90
CA SER A 60 -6.14 11.38 7.89
C SER A 60 -6.88 12.72 7.95
N ILE A 61 -7.94 12.85 7.16
CA ILE A 61 -8.77 14.06 7.09
C ILE A 61 -9.59 14.25 8.37
N ILE A 62 -10.25 13.21 8.87
CA ILE A 62 -11.08 13.27 10.09
C ILE A 62 -10.25 13.69 11.31
N PHE A 63 -9.00 13.22 11.40
CA PHE A 63 -8.09 13.57 12.50
C PHE A 63 -7.33 14.89 12.27
N GLY A 64 -7.60 15.63 11.20
CA GLY A 64 -7.00 16.96 10.97
C GLY A 64 -5.48 16.94 10.79
N LEU A 65 -4.92 15.82 10.31
CA LEU A 65 -3.47 15.65 10.19
C LEU A 65 -2.83 16.67 9.22
N GLY A 66 -3.59 17.18 8.25
CA GLY A 66 -3.12 18.22 7.32
C GLY A 66 -2.85 19.57 7.97
N ASP A 67 -3.61 19.95 9.00
CA ASP A 67 -3.47 21.23 9.68
C ASP A 67 -2.46 21.16 10.85
N ALA A 68 -2.30 19.96 11.42
CA ALA A 68 -1.43 19.72 12.58
C ALA A 68 0.02 19.38 12.22
N THR A 69 0.35 19.13 10.94
CA THR A 69 1.68 18.66 10.53
C THR A 69 2.29 19.45 9.39
N SER A 70 3.62 19.56 9.35
CA SER A 70 4.32 20.18 8.22
C SER A 70 4.14 19.34 6.95
N GLY A 71 4.15 19.99 5.78
CA GLY A 71 3.96 19.30 4.50
C GLY A 71 4.92 18.12 4.27
N LEU A 72 6.14 18.18 4.83
CA LEU A 72 7.12 17.09 4.80
C LEU A 72 6.68 15.88 5.64
N VAL A 73 6.10 16.13 6.82
CA VAL A 73 5.58 15.06 7.70
C VAL A 73 4.33 14.42 7.10
N TYR A 74 3.45 15.22 6.52
CA TYR A 74 2.28 14.73 5.79
C TYR A 74 2.69 13.84 4.61
N GLN A 75 3.68 14.27 3.82
CA GLN A 75 4.21 13.46 2.72
C GLN A 75 4.75 12.10 3.22
N ARG A 76 5.54 12.10 4.30
CA ARG A 76 6.07 10.87 4.89
C ARG A 76 4.97 9.93 5.38
N LEU A 77 3.91 10.47 5.99
CA LEU A 77 2.73 9.70 6.40
C LEU A 77 2.00 9.09 5.20
N THR A 78 1.83 9.85 4.11
CA THR A 78 1.22 9.32 2.88
C THR A 78 2.05 8.18 2.27
N THR A 79 3.39 8.26 2.30
CA THR A 79 4.25 7.15 1.89
C THR A 79 4.01 5.90 2.73
N VAL A 80 3.84 6.06 4.05
CA VAL A 80 3.55 4.94 4.96
C VAL A 80 2.16 4.35 4.68
N MET A 81 1.13 5.17 4.47
CA MET A 81 -0.21 4.71 4.10
C MET A 81 -0.19 3.91 2.79
N PHE A 82 0.58 4.39 1.81
CA PHE A 82 0.76 3.72 0.54
C PHE A 82 1.52 2.39 0.70
N ALA A 83 2.57 2.36 1.51
CA ALA A 83 3.31 1.13 1.82
C ALA A 83 2.43 0.08 2.51
N ILE A 84 1.60 0.48 3.48
CA ILE A 84 0.65 -0.40 4.16
C ILE A 84 -0.35 -0.99 3.17
N SER A 85 -0.96 -0.14 2.32
CA SER A 85 -1.91 -0.64 1.31
C SER A 85 -1.26 -1.60 0.33
N THR A 86 -0.05 -1.28 -0.14
CA THR A 86 0.68 -2.14 -1.08
C THR A 86 1.07 -3.47 -0.45
N ALA A 87 1.49 -3.48 0.82
CA ALA A 87 1.77 -4.70 1.56
C ALA A 87 0.52 -5.57 1.74
N LEU A 88 -0.60 -4.98 2.17
CA LEU A 88 -1.87 -5.70 2.32
C LEU A 88 -2.39 -6.22 0.98
N GLY A 89 -2.29 -5.43 -0.09
CA GLY A 89 -2.62 -5.86 -1.44
C GLY A 89 -1.76 -7.03 -1.93
N THR A 90 -0.47 -7.03 -1.60
CA THR A 90 0.44 -8.12 -1.95
C THR A 90 0.10 -9.41 -1.20
N ILE A 91 -0.20 -9.31 0.10
CA ILE A 91 -0.66 -10.44 0.90
C ILE A 91 -1.97 -10.98 0.32
N TYR A 92 -2.93 -10.10 0.00
CA TYR A 92 -4.21 -10.50 -0.57
C TYR A 92 -4.05 -11.18 -1.94
N LEU A 93 -3.12 -10.70 -2.78
CA LEU A 93 -2.76 -11.34 -4.04
C LEU A 93 -2.24 -12.77 -3.83
N ILE A 94 -1.33 -12.96 -2.87
CA ILE A 94 -0.77 -14.28 -2.55
C ILE A 94 -1.88 -15.23 -2.05
N VAL A 95 -2.74 -14.75 -1.15
CA VAL A 95 -3.87 -15.54 -0.62
C VAL A 95 -4.83 -15.93 -1.75
N LEU A 96 -5.16 -15.01 -2.66
CA LEU A 96 -6.01 -15.32 -3.81
C LEU A 96 -5.36 -16.33 -4.75
N LYS A 97 -4.05 -16.22 -5.00
CA LYS A 97 -3.31 -17.18 -5.83
C LYS A 97 -3.24 -18.59 -5.22
N ILE A 98 -3.23 -18.71 -3.89
CA ILE A 98 -3.24 -20.02 -3.22
C ILE A 98 -4.64 -20.63 -3.27
N ARG A 99 -5.68 -19.79 -3.20
CA ARG A 99 -7.08 -20.23 -3.12
C ARG A 99 -7.72 -20.56 -4.47
N TYR A 100 -7.21 -19.99 -5.56
CA TYR A 100 -7.74 -20.11 -6.93
C TYR A 100 -6.66 -20.60 -7.90
#